data_AF-A0A926IYH4-F1
#
_entry.id   AF-A0A926IYH4-F1
#
_cell.length_a   1.000
_cell.length_b   1.000
_cell.length_c   1.000
_cell.angle_alpha   90.00
_cell.angle_beta   90.00
_cell.angle_gamma   90.00
#
_symmetry.space_group_name_H-M   'P 1'
#
loop_
_entity.id
_entity.type
_entity.pdbx_description
1 polymer ?
#
loop_
_entity_poly.entity_id
_entity_poly.type
_entity_poly.pdbx_seq_one_letter_code
_entity_poly.pdbx_strand_id
1 'polypeptide(L)' 'MTLALLDNVWHGDTTNADDSVALTLGQGVLTLVQTVTDADGDSASAAVDLGANGVFRFEDDGPRAGLAVSAEPGCDRG' A
#
# COMPACT_ATOMS: atom_id res chain seq x y z
N MET A 1 -4.25 -0.91 17.41
CA MET A 1 -5.35 -1.08 16.44
C MET A 1 -4.74 -1.68 15.19
N THR A 2 -5.41 -2.63 14.55
CA THR A 2 -4.93 -3.26 13.32
C THR A 2 -6.01 -3.08 12.26
N LEU A 3 -5.62 -2.68 11.05
CA LEU A 3 -6.55 -2.58 9.92
C LEU A 3 -6.98 -3.99 9.51
N ALA A 4 -8.29 -4.22 9.48
CA ALA A 4 -8.87 -5.44 8.91
C ALA A 4 -9.57 -5.05 7.60
N LEU A 5 -9.20 -5.73 6.52
CA LEU A 5 -9.89 -5.59 5.25
C LEU A 5 -11.06 -6.59 5.23
N LEU A 6 -12.27 -6.07 5.23
CA LEU A 6 -13.50 -6.88 5.26
C LEU A 6 -13.96 -7.24 3.83
N ASP A 7 -13.70 -6.35 2.88
CA ASP A 7 -14.09 -6.47 1.47
C ASP A 7 -12.93 -6.11 0.53
N ASN A 8 -12.98 -6.60 -0.70
CA ASN A 8 -12.01 -6.27 -1.73
C ASN A 8 -12.06 -4.76 -2.08
N VAL A 9 -10.88 -4.20 -2.32
CA VAL A 9 -10.72 -2.85 -2.85
C VAL A 9 -10.66 -2.96 -4.38
N TRP A 10 -11.51 -2.22 -5.08
CA TRP A 10 -11.58 -2.27 -6.54
C TRP A 10 -10.60 -1.27 -7.18
N HIS A 11 -9.78 -1.77 -8.10
CA HIS A 11 -8.92 -0.99 -9.01
C HIS A 11 -9.61 -0.88 -10.37
N GLY A 12 -9.70 0.34 -10.90
CA GLY A 12 -10.60 0.66 -12.01
C GLY A 12 -9.96 0.51 -13.39
N ASP A 13 -8.64 0.69 -13.47
CA ASP A 13 -7.92 0.67 -14.74
C ASP A 13 -7.39 -0.73 -15.04
N THR A 14 -8.12 -1.49 -15.85
CA THR A 14 -7.71 -2.84 -16.24
C THR A 14 -6.54 -2.89 -17.22
N THR A 15 -6.08 -1.73 -17.71
CA THR A 15 -4.96 -1.63 -18.67
C THR A 15 -3.64 -1.26 -17.99
N ASN A 16 -3.69 -0.83 -16.74
CA ASN A 16 -2.55 -0.49 -15.93
C ASN A 16 -2.36 -1.53 -14.82
N ALA A 17 -1.24 -2.24 -14.85
CA ALA A 17 -0.88 -3.23 -13.84
C ALA A 17 -0.17 -2.61 -12.62
N ASP A 18 -0.15 -1.29 -12.51
CA ASP A 18 0.38 -0.52 -11.39
C ASP A 18 -0.63 0.61 -11.12
N ASP A 19 -1.76 0.24 -10.51
CA ASP A 19 -2.88 1.15 -10.22
C ASP A 19 -2.98 1.44 -8.72
N SER A 20 -3.59 2.57 -8.38
CA SER A 20 -3.60 3.12 -7.05
C SER A 20 -4.96 3.74 -6.73
N VAL A 21 -5.55 3.34 -5.59
CA VAL A 21 -6.81 3.92 -5.11
C VAL A 21 -6.66 4.54 -3.73
N ALA A 22 -7.15 5.76 -3.58
CA ALA A 22 -7.14 6.49 -2.32
C ALA A 22 -8.24 6.00 -1.38
N LEU A 23 -7.88 5.79 -0.11
CA LEU A 23 -8.86 5.60 0.96
C LEU A 23 -9.52 6.95 1.26
N THR A 24 -10.82 7.07 0.97
CA THR A 24 -11.59 8.27 1.27
C THR A 24 -12.57 7.97 2.40
N LEU A 25 -12.36 8.59 3.55
CA LEU A 25 -13.22 8.47 4.72
C LEU A 25 -13.75 9.85 5.11
N GLY A 26 -14.75 9.87 6.00
CA GLY A 26 -15.10 11.10 6.70
C GLY A 26 -13.91 11.61 7.52
N GLN A 27 -13.85 12.93 7.75
CA GLN A 27 -12.78 13.51 8.56
C GLN A 27 -12.75 12.91 9.98
N GLY A 28 -11.55 12.68 10.50
CA GLY A 28 -11.30 12.17 11.85
C GLY A 28 -11.57 10.67 12.04
N VAL A 29 -11.96 9.94 10.99
CA VAL A 29 -12.23 8.49 11.09
C VAL A 29 -10.95 7.68 11.27
N LEU A 30 -9.88 8.05 10.55
CA LEU A 30 -8.57 7.41 10.65
C LEU A 30 -7.50 8.46 10.93
N THR A 31 -7.20 8.68 12.21
CA THR A 31 -6.23 9.69 12.65
C THR A 31 -5.01 9.02 13.27
N LEU A 32 -3.82 9.39 12.78
CA LEU A 32 -2.57 9.08 13.44
C LEU A 32 -2.27 10.17 14.46
N VAL A 33 -2.21 9.79 15.73
CA VAL A 33 -1.77 10.69 16.81
C VAL A 33 -0.37 10.25 17.23
N GLN A 34 0.57 11.19 17.16
CA GLN A 34 1.91 11.01 17.68
C GLN A 34 2.05 11.82 18.96
N THR A 35 2.49 11.14 20.02
CA THR A 35 2.87 11.77 21.29
C THR A 35 4.39 11.66 21.43
N VAL A 36 5.03 12.78 21.77
CA VAL A 36 6.45 12.87 22.09
C VAL A 36 6.57 13.25 23.56
N THR A 37 7.39 12.50 24.29
CA THR A 37 7.70 12.75 25.71
C THR A 37 9.20 13.02 25.84
N ASP A 38 9.60 14.06 26.56
CA ASP A 38 11.01 14.35 26.80
C ASP A 38 11.55 13.65 28.06
N ALA A 39 12.77 14.01 28.47
CA ALA A 39 13.47 13.33 29.55
C ALA A 39 12.90 13.61 30.95
N ASP A 40 12.19 14.73 31.15
CA ASP A 40 11.61 15.07 32.46
C ASP A 40 10.13 14.68 32.58
N GLY A 41 9.54 14.22 31.48
CA GLY A 41 8.21 13.60 31.45
C GLY A 41 7.14 14.49 30.82
N ASP A 42 7.49 15.71 30.42
CA ASP A 42 6.59 16.56 29.65
C ASP A 42 6.27 15.90 28.29
N SER A 43 4.99 15.99 27.89
CA SER A 43 4.50 15.36 26.66
C SER A 43 3.72 16.33 25.79
N ALA A 44 3.95 16.27 24.48
CA ALA A 44 3.19 16.98 23.47
C ALA A 44 2.64 16.00 22.44
N SER A 45 1.48 16.30 21.84
CA SER A 45 0.89 15.46 20.80
C SER A 45 0.52 16.26 19.56
N ALA A 46 0.61 15.61 18.41
CA ALA A 46 0.15 16.10 17.12
C ALA A 46 -0.64 15.02 16.40
N ALA A 47 -1.58 15.42 15.54
CA ALA A 47 -2.48 14.53 14.83
C ALA A 47 -2.47 14.80 13.33
N VAL A 48 -2.56 13.73 12.52
CA VAL A 48 -2.76 13.78 11.07
C VAL A 48 -3.94 12.87 10.71
N ASP A 49 -4.90 13.40 9.97
CA ASP A 49 -5.99 12.61 9.40
C ASP A 49 -5.53 11.89 8.13
N LEU A 50 -5.40 10.57 8.22
CA LEU A 50 -4.93 9.72 7.12
C LEU A 50 -6.07 9.35 6.15
N GLY A 51 -7.33 9.44 6.59
CA GLY A 51 -8.50 9.14 5.76
C GLY A 51 -8.95 10.31 4.90
N ALA A 52 -8.40 11.51 5.15
CA ALA A 52 -8.69 12.71 4.39
C ALA A 52 -7.68 12.93 3.26
N ASN A 53 -8.11 13.66 2.23
CA ASN A 53 -7.25 14.20 1.16
C ASN A 53 -6.38 13.18 0.41
N GLY A 54 -6.74 11.88 0.46
CA GLY A 54 -6.02 10.82 -0.23
C GLY A 54 -4.62 10.54 0.32
N VAL A 55 -4.38 10.84 1.61
CA VAL A 55 -3.10 10.59 2.28
C VAL A 55 -2.76 9.10 2.32
N PHE A 56 -3.76 8.24 2.59
CA PHE A 56 -3.60 6.79 2.60
C PHE A 56 -4.12 6.18 1.30
N ARG A 57 -3.32 5.31 0.68
CA ARG A 57 -3.63 4.68 -0.61
C ARG A 57 -3.35 3.18 -0.57
N PHE A 58 -4.09 2.44 -1.37
CA PHE A 58 -3.84 1.03 -1.66
C PHE A 58 -3.27 0.94 -3.07
N GLU A 59 -2.12 0.29 -3.19
CA GLU A 59 -1.44 0.03 -4.46
C GLU A 59 -1.75 -1.40 -4.93
N ASP A 60 -1.98 -1.57 -6.23
CA ASP A 60 -2.15 -2.86 -6.89
C ASP A 60 -1.02 -3.07 -7.90
N ASP A 61 0.03 -3.78 -7.46
CA ASP A 61 1.17 -4.19 -8.28
C ASP A 61 0.88 -5.56 -8.94
N GLY A 62 0.66 -5.53 -10.24
CA GLY A 62 0.47 -6.73 -11.06
C GLY A 62 1.78 -7.52 -11.25
N PRO A 63 1.69 -8.83 -11.52
CA PRO A 63 2.86 -9.69 -11.67
C PRO A 63 3.70 -9.30 -12.90
N ARG A 64 5.03 -9.31 -12.73
CA ARG A 64 5.99 -9.16 -13.84
C ARG A 64 6.53 -10.53 -14.25
N ALA A 65 6.16 -11.00 -15.44
CA ALA A 65 6.74 -12.22 -16.00
C ALA A 65 8.13 -11.94 -16.60
N GLY A 66 9.19 -12.43 -15.94
CA GLY A 66 10.51 -12.52 -16.56
C GLY A 66 10.59 -13.78 -17.41
N LEU A 67 10.66 -13.64 -18.73
CA LEU A 67 10.98 -14.78 -19.60
C LEU A 67 12.45 -15.17 -19.37
N ALA A 68 12.70 -16.10 -18.45
CA ALA A 68 13.96 -16.80 -18.39
C ALA A 68 14.03 -17.73 -19.61
N VAL A 69 14.55 -17.23 -20.73
CA VAL A 69 14.95 -18.09 -21.84
C VAL A 69 16.19 -18.85 -21.38
N SER A 70 15.98 -19.94 -20.65
CA SER A 70 17.02 -20.96 -20.50
C SER A 70 17.16 -21.61 -21.87
N ALA A 71 18.13 -21.12 -22.65
CA ALA A 71 18.54 -21.84 -23.85
C ALA A 71 19.13 -23.17 -23.41
N GLU A 72 18.32 -24.23 -23.40
CA GLU A 72 18.84 -25.58 -23.28
C GLU A 72 19.62 -25.89 -24.58
N PRO A 73 20.93 -26.18 -24.52
CA PRO A 73 21.66 -26.66 -25.68
C PRO A 73 21.02 -27.97 -26.11
N GLY A 74 20.52 -28.01 -27.34
CA GLY A 74 19.88 -29.19 -27.91
C GLY A 74 20.76 -30.43 -27.71
N CYS A 75 20.15 -31.49 -27.19
CA CYS A 75 20.73 -32.81 -27.20
C CYS A 75 20.97 -33.22 -28.66
N ASP A 76 22.22 -33.16 -29.08
CA ASP A 76 22.72 -33.64 -30.37
C ASP A 76 22.31 -35.12 -30.50
N ARG A 77 21.40 -35.41 -31.44
CA ARG A 77 20.99 -36.79 -31.73
C ARG A 77 21.86 -37.33 -32.85
N GLY A 78 22.71 -38.30 -32.50
CA GLY A 78 23.12 -39.42 -33.38
C GLY A 78 24.08 -39.09 -34.50
#